data_AF-A0AAX3IAT4-F1
#
_entry.id   AF-A0AAX3IAT4-F1
#
_cell.length_a   1.000
_cell.length_b   1.000
_cell.length_c   1.000
_cell.angle_alpha   90.00
_cell.angle_beta   90.00
_cell.angle_gamma   90.00
#
_symmetry.space_group_name_H-M   'P 1'
#
loop_
_entity.id
_entity.type
_entity.pdbx_description
1 polymer ?
#
loop_
_entity_poly.entity_id
_entity_poly.type
_entity_poly.pdbx_seq_one_letter_code
_entity_poly.pdbx_strand_id
1 'polypeptide(L)'
;MVVAEGPRFPELTRRFFEVGKTPAVSAVRNYIAELGRRGKLAIDDPELASQQFLGMIDETVLWVRIMGDPRELSVTHTNKVVDQAVAIFLRYYLQ
;
A
#
# COMPACT_ATOMS: atom_id res chain seq x y z
N MET A 1 6.03 12.40 -14.41
CA MET A 1 5.59 11.51 -13.30
C MET A 1 5.66 12.32 -12.02
N VAL A 2 4.58 12.45 -11.23
CA VAL A 2 4.56 13.37 -10.07
C VAL A 2 5.65 13.05 -9.03
N VAL A 3 6.14 11.80 -9.00
CA VAL A 3 7.27 11.35 -8.17
C VAL A 3 8.62 11.96 -8.62
N ALA A 4 8.83 12.23 -9.90
CA ALA A 4 10.08 12.80 -10.42
C ALA A 4 10.18 14.33 -10.28
N GLU A 5 9.03 15.00 -10.12
CA GLU A 5 8.92 16.46 -9.98
C GLU A 5 8.71 16.91 -8.52
N GLY A 6 8.70 15.97 -7.57
CA GLY A 6 8.37 16.21 -6.17
C GLY A 6 9.23 17.25 -5.43
N PRO A 7 10.56 17.32 -5.66
CA PRO A 7 11.39 18.39 -5.09
C PRO A 7 11.11 19.77 -5.71
N ARG A 8 10.52 19.79 -6.92
CA ARG A 8 10.35 20.99 -7.77
C ARG A 8 8.98 21.64 -7.62
N PHE A 9 7.95 20.85 -7.28
CA PHE A 9 6.57 21.32 -7.10
C PHE A 9 5.89 20.64 -5.88
N PRO A 10 6.17 21.10 -4.64
CA PRO A 10 5.66 20.48 -3.41
C PRO A 10 4.13 20.42 -3.33
N GLU A 11 3.45 21.44 -3.86
CA GLU A 11 1.98 21.48 -3.90
C GLU A 11 1.37 20.42 -4.83
N LEU A 12 2.10 20.04 -5.88
CA LEU A 12 1.66 19.00 -6.81
C LEU A 12 1.72 17.62 -6.15
N THR A 13 2.78 17.36 -5.38
CA THR A 13 2.92 16.15 -4.55
C THR A 13 1.82 16.09 -3.50
N ARG A 14 1.59 17.19 -2.77
CA ARG A 14 0.53 17.27 -1.75
C ARG A 14 -0.86 17.01 -2.33
N ARG A 15 -1.21 17.65 -3.46
CA ARG A 15 -2.50 17.42 -4.12
C ARG A 15 -2.64 16.02 -4.71
N PHE A 16 -1.56 15.40 -5.19
CA PHE A 16 -1.60 14.01 -5.69
C PHE A 16 -1.83 12.99 -4.55
N PHE A 17 -1.23 13.24 -3.37
CA PHE A 17 -1.51 12.50 -2.15
C PHE A 17 -2.94 12.76 -1.62
N GLU A 18 -3.41 14.00 -1.65
CA GLU A 18 -4.73 14.40 -1.13
C GLU A 18 -5.91 14.03 -2.07
N VAL A 19 -5.71 13.93 -3.38
CA VAL A 19 -6.81 13.75 -4.37
C VAL A 19 -6.80 12.40 -5.09
N GLY A 20 -5.64 11.72 -5.23
CA GLY A 20 -5.51 10.53 -6.11
C GLY A 20 -5.48 9.17 -5.41
N LYS A 21 -4.72 9.04 -4.31
CA LYS A 21 -4.54 7.78 -3.55
C LYS A 21 -5.48 7.65 -2.33
N THR A 22 -6.11 8.76 -1.94
CA THR A 22 -6.76 8.95 -0.63
C THR A 22 -7.89 7.98 -0.32
N PRO A 23 -8.85 7.67 -1.22
CA PRO A 23 -9.99 6.82 -0.84
C PRO A 23 -9.60 5.36 -0.61
N ALA A 24 -8.79 4.78 -1.50
CA ALA A 24 -8.38 3.38 -1.40
C ALA A 24 -7.42 3.15 -0.22
N VAL A 25 -6.43 4.05 -0.05
CA VAL A 25 -5.49 4.00 1.08
C VAL A 25 -6.24 4.21 2.41
N SER A 26 -7.16 5.19 2.46
CA SER A 26 -7.97 5.43 3.65
C SER A 26 -8.89 4.25 3.97
N ALA A 27 -9.48 3.59 2.96
CA ALA A 27 -10.31 2.41 3.18
C ALA A 27 -9.52 1.25 3.81
N VAL A 28 -8.31 0.98 3.30
CA VAL A 28 -7.41 -0.04 3.85
C VAL A 28 -7.00 0.31 5.29
N ARG A 29 -6.60 1.57 5.53
CA ARG A 29 -6.26 2.04 6.89
C ARG A 29 -7.43 1.87 7.85
N ASN A 30 -8.62 2.32 7.46
CA ASN A 30 -9.81 2.25 8.31
C ASN A 30 -10.18 0.79 8.63
N TYR A 31 -9.99 -0.12 7.67
CA TYR A 31 -10.21 -1.55 7.88
C TYR A 31 -9.19 -2.15 8.87
N ILE A 32 -7.90 -1.85 8.71
CA ILE A 32 -6.84 -2.29 9.64
C ILE A 32 -7.08 -1.73 11.05
N ALA A 33 -7.44 -0.46 11.17
CA ALA A 33 -7.78 0.17 12.44
C ALA A 33 -8.96 -0.54 13.13
N GLU A 34 -9.99 -0.92 12.37
CA GLU A 34 -11.14 -1.65 12.90
C GLU A 34 -10.77 -3.07 13.35
N LEU A 35 -9.86 -3.76 12.65
CA LEU A 35 -9.34 -5.06 13.09
C LEU A 35 -8.58 -4.95 14.42
N GLY A 36 -7.77 -3.90 14.57
CA GLY A 36 -7.11 -3.56 15.84
C GLY A 36 -8.10 -3.27 16.96
N ARG A 37 -9.10 -2.40 16.70
CA ARG A 37 -10.15 -2.05 17.66
C ARG A 37 -10.96 -3.25 18.14
N ARG A 38 -11.16 -4.25 17.27
CA ARG A 38 -11.85 -5.50 17.59
C ARG A 38 -10.97 -6.55 18.28
N GLY A 39 -9.68 -6.25 18.50
CA GLY A 39 -8.70 -7.21 19.03
C GLY A 39 -8.48 -8.42 18.12
N LYS A 40 -8.73 -8.28 16.81
CA LYS A 40 -8.49 -9.35 15.81
C LYS A 40 -7.03 -9.40 15.39
N LEU A 41 -6.35 -8.27 15.46
CA LEU A 41 -4.93 -8.09 15.19
C LEU A 41 -4.34 -7.17 16.25
N ALA A 42 -3.09 -7.40 16.64
CA ALA A 42 -2.34 -6.58 17.58
C ALA A 42 -1.78 -5.33 16.88
N ILE A 43 -2.64 -4.34 16.61
CA ILE A 43 -2.29 -3.11 15.88
C ILE A 43 -2.20 -1.92 16.85
N ASP A 44 -0.98 -1.44 17.11
CA ASP A 44 -0.74 -0.24 17.92
C ASP A 44 -0.81 1.06 17.11
N ASP A 45 -0.29 1.04 15.88
CA ASP A 45 -0.28 2.17 14.94
C ASP A 45 -0.93 1.75 13.60
N PRO A 46 -2.24 2.00 13.42
CA PRO A 46 -2.94 1.65 12.19
C PRO A 46 -2.45 2.40 10.94
N GLU A 47 -1.93 3.62 11.10
CA GLU A 47 -1.40 4.41 9.98
C GLU A 47 -0.12 3.74 9.47
N LEU A 48 0.84 3.48 10.36
CA LEU A 48 2.08 2.79 10.00
C LEU A 48 1.83 1.39 9.45
N ALA A 49 0.95 0.61 10.10
CA ALA A 49 0.60 -0.74 9.64
C ALA A 49 0.03 -0.73 8.21
N SER A 50 -0.83 0.25 7.88
CA SER A 50 -1.40 0.38 6.54
C SER A 50 -0.36 0.80 5.50
N GLN A 51 0.56 1.70 5.85
CA GLN A 51 1.64 2.14 4.97
C GLN A 51 2.61 0.99 4.68
N GLN A 52 2.94 0.18 5.69
CA GLN A 52 3.79 -1.01 5.53
C GLN A 52 3.11 -2.06 4.64
N PHE A 53 1.82 -2.35 4.88
CA PHE A 53 1.06 -3.29 4.05
C PHE A 53 1.01 -2.86 2.59
N LEU A 54 0.64 -1.61 2.34
CA LEU A 54 0.55 -1.06 0.99
C LEU A 54 1.93 -0.93 0.33
N GLY A 55 2.98 -0.62 1.09
CA GLY A 55 4.36 -0.56 0.60
C GLY A 55 4.85 -1.92 0.09
N MET A 56 4.52 -3.02 0.77
CA MET A 56 4.85 -4.37 0.31
C MET A 56 4.21 -4.72 -1.04
N ILE A 57 3.03 -4.16 -1.34
CA ILE A 57 2.31 -4.39 -2.60
C ILE A 57 2.82 -3.42 -3.68
N ASP A 58 2.88 -2.12 -3.37
CA ASP A 58 3.26 -1.06 -4.31
C ASP A 58 4.68 -1.30 -4.83
N GLU A 59 5.64 -1.66 -3.97
CA GLU A 59 7.06 -1.81 -4.38
C GLU A 59 7.23 -2.90 -5.46
N THR A 60 6.53 -4.02 -5.32
CA THR A 60 6.57 -5.13 -6.30
C THR A 60 5.90 -4.80 -7.63
N VAL A 61 4.98 -3.84 -7.68
CA VAL A 61 4.20 -3.51 -8.89
C VAL A 61 4.71 -2.22 -9.56
N LEU A 62 5.23 -1.28 -8.77
CA LEU A 62 5.62 0.06 -9.20
C LEU A 62 6.77 0.01 -10.22
N TRP A 63 7.81 -0.77 -9.96
CA TRP A 63 8.98 -0.84 -10.84
C TRP A 63 8.66 -1.50 -12.17
N VAL A 64 7.79 -2.52 -12.18
CA VAL A 64 7.31 -3.14 -13.42
C VAL A 64 6.52 -2.13 -14.26
N ARG A 65 5.73 -1.26 -13.62
CA ARG A 65 5.01 -0.19 -14.34
C ARG A 65 5.93 0.91 -14.90
N ILE A 66 7.04 1.21 -14.23
CA ILE A 66 7.94 2.30 -14.62
C ILE A 66 8.98 1.83 -15.64
N MET A 67 9.54 0.64 -15.46
CA MET A 67 10.73 0.17 -16.19
C MET A 67 10.56 -1.24 -16.80
N GLY A 68 9.51 -1.96 -16.45
CA GLY A 68 9.30 -3.36 -16.84
C GLY A 68 8.33 -3.55 -18.00
N ASP A 69 8.07 -4.82 -18.31
CA ASP A 69 7.10 -5.22 -19.31
C ASP A 69 5.69 -5.34 -18.68
N PRO A 70 4.65 -4.66 -19.20
CA PRO A 70 3.29 -4.79 -18.69
C PRO A 70 2.76 -6.23 -18.60
N ARG A 71 3.30 -7.17 -19.40
CA ARG A 71 2.96 -8.59 -19.36
C ARG A 71 3.40 -9.28 -18.06
N GLU A 72 4.37 -8.71 -17.35
CA GLU A 72 4.82 -9.18 -16.03
C GLU A 72 3.76 -8.90 -14.93
N LEU A 73 2.88 -7.92 -15.15
CA LEU A 73 1.72 -7.64 -14.28
C LEU A 73 0.50 -8.49 -14.62
N SER A 74 0.73 -9.78 -14.88
CA SER A 74 -0.37 -10.74 -15.03
C SER A 74 -1.23 -10.78 -13.76
N VAL A 75 -2.51 -11.14 -13.91
CA VAL A 75 -3.42 -11.34 -12.77
C VAL A 75 -2.84 -12.34 -11.78
N THR A 76 -2.22 -13.42 -12.28
CA THR A 76 -1.55 -14.44 -11.46
C THR A 76 -0.41 -13.86 -10.63
N HIS A 77 0.43 -13.02 -11.23
CA HIS A 77 1.54 -12.38 -10.51
C HIS A 77 1.02 -11.38 -9.46
N THR A 78 0.03 -10.57 -9.83
CA THR A 78 -0.61 -9.60 -8.93
C THR A 78 -1.24 -10.30 -7.71
N ASN A 79 -1.97 -11.40 -7.93
CA ASN A 79 -2.55 -12.18 -6.84
C ASN A 79 -1.48 -12.73 -5.90
N LYS A 80 -0.39 -13.28 -6.46
CA LYS A 80 0.72 -13.80 -5.67
C LYS A 80 1.35 -12.73 -4.78
N VAL A 81 1.56 -11.53 -5.31
CA VAL A 81 2.08 -10.38 -4.54
C VAL A 81 1.15 -10.05 -3.36
N VAL A 82 -0.15 -9.95 -3.61
CA VAL A 82 -1.15 -9.64 -2.58
C VAL A 82 -1.20 -10.73 -1.51
N ASP A 83 -1.23 -12.00 -1.91
CA ASP A 83 -1.27 -13.14 -1.00
C ASP A 83 -0.05 -13.18 -0.07
N GLN A 84 1.14 -12.89 -0.61
CA GLN A 84 2.38 -12.84 0.17
C GLN A 84 2.40 -11.65 1.13
N ALA A 85 1.97 -10.47 0.69
CA ALA A 85 1.86 -9.30 1.55
C ALA A 85 0.89 -9.55 2.72
N VAL A 86 -0.26 -10.17 2.46
CA VAL A 86 -1.24 -10.57 3.49
C VAL A 86 -0.63 -11.59 4.45
N ALA A 87 0.04 -12.61 3.95
CA ALA A 87 0.65 -13.64 4.80
C ALA A 87 1.73 -13.06 5.74
N ILE A 88 2.57 -12.15 5.26
CA ILE A 88 3.58 -11.47 6.06
C ILE A 88 2.91 -10.57 7.10
N PHE A 89 1.95 -9.76 6.68
CA PHE A 89 1.21 -8.85 7.55
C PHE A 89 0.52 -9.59 8.70
N LEU A 90 -0.20 -10.67 8.37
CA LEU A 90 -0.87 -11.51 9.38
C LEU A 90 0.15 -12.19 10.30
N ARG A 91 1.27 -12.70 9.80
CA ARG A 91 2.29 -13.31 10.68
C ARG A 91 2.85 -12.34 11.71
N TYR A 92 2.94 -11.06 11.38
CA TYR A 92 3.41 -10.05 12.31
C TYR A 92 2.32 -9.66 13.32
N TYR A 93 1.11 -9.36 12.84
CA TYR A 93 0.03 -8.78 13.67
C TYR A 93 -0.95 -9.78 14.28
N LEU A 94 -0.93 -11.05 13.88
CA LEU A 94 -1.71 -12.12 14.49
C LEU A 94 -0.91 -12.71 15.65
N GLN A 95 -1.01 -12.05 16.81
CA GLN A 95 -0.41 -12.47 18.08
C GLN A 95 -1.50 -12.82 19.09
#